data_AF-A0A352A4C8-F1
#
_entry.id   AF-A0A352A4C8-F1
#
_cell.length_a   1.000
_cell.length_b   1.000
_cell.length_c   1.000
_cell.angle_alpha   90.00
_cell.angle_beta   90.00
_cell.angle_gamma   90.00
#
_symmetry.space_group_name_H-M   'P 1'
#
loop_
_entity.id
_entity.type
_entity.pdbx_description
1 polymer ?
#
loop_
_entity_poly.entity_id
_entity_poly.type
_entity_poly.pdbx_seq_one_letter_code
_entity_poly.pdbx_strand_id
1 'polypeptide(L)' 'MARVTNVMKKIKNAEVNTYYDLCLDNINEIIDNSPGAISAVCNGFLFGYLQGIKAEKSKSKNICKTII' A
#
# COMPACT_ATOMS: atom_id res chain seq x y z
N MET A 1 -7.85 -11.85 -16.36
CA MET A 1 -8.33 -11.50 -15.00
C MET A 1 -9.85 -11.41 -15.00
N ALA A 2 -10.54 -12.03 -14.04
CA ALA A 2 -11.97 -11.80 -13.82
C ALA A 2 -12.22 -10.34 -13.33
N ARG A 3 -13.33 -9.73 -13.74
CA ARG A 3 -13.69 -8.36 -13.33
C ARG A 3 -13.95 -8.33 -11.82
N VAL A 4 -13.26 -7.44 -11.09
CA VAL A 4 -13.56 -7.20 -9.68
C VAL A 4 -14.93 -6.52 -9.60
N THR A 5 -15.91 -7.18 -8.99
CA THR A 5 -17.24 -6.64 -8.70
C THR A 5 -17.30 -6.12 -7.26
N ASN A 6 -18.23 -5.18 -6.99
CA ASN A 6 -18.49 -4.60 -5.67
C ASN A 6 -17.27 -3.98 -4.97
N VAL A 7 -16.47 -3.20 -5.71
CA VAL A 7 -15.24 -2.55 -5.23
C VAL A 7 -15.45 -1.79 -3.92
N MET A 8 -16.48 -0.94 -3.83
CA MET A 8 -16.74 -0.13 -2.63
C MET A 8 -17.07 -0.98 -1.39
N LYS A 9 -17.76 -2.11 -1.56
CA LYS A 9 -18.06 -3.03 -0.45
C LYS A 9 -16.78 -3.69 0.08
N LYS A 10 -15.83 -3.98 -0.81
CA LYS A 10 -14.52 -4.52 -0.42
C LYS A 10 -13.66 -3.48 0.29
N ILE A 11 -13.66 -2.23 -0.18
CA ILE A 11 -12.94 -1.12 0.47
C ILE A 11 -13.48 -0.87 1.88
N LYS A 12 -14.81 -0.85 2.06
CA LYS A 12 -15.44 -0.60 3.37
C LYS A 12 -15.03 -1.61 4.45
N ASN A 13 -14.76 -2.85 4.05
CA ASN A 13 -14.40 -3.94 4.95
C ASN A 13 -12.89 -4.21 4.95
N ALA A 14 -12.09 -3.39 4.28
CA ALA A 14 -10.65 -3.57 4.21
C ALA A 14 -10.00 -2.91 5.43
N GLU A 15 -9.27 -3.70 6.20
CA GLU A 15 -8.36 -3.17 7.22
C GLU A 15 -7.00 -2.95 6.57
N VAL A 16 -6.57 -1.69 6.55
CA VAL A 16 -5.19 -1.36 6.17
C VAL A 16 -4.31 -1.69 7.36
N ASN A 17 -3.34 -2.58 7.14
CA ASN A 17 -2.38 -2.96 8.17
C ASN A 17 -1.67 -1.69 8.68
N THR A 18 -1.59 -1.52 10.00
CA THR A 18 -1.01 -0.35 10.67
C THR A 18 0.47 -0.11 10.37
N TYR A 19 1.19 -1.10 9.83
CA TYR A 19 2.56 -0.92 9.34
C TYR A 19 2.67 -0.24 7.96
N TYR A 20 1.55 0.05 7.30
CA TYR A 20 1.53 0.87 6.10
C TYR A 20 1.50 2.34 6.53
N ASP A 21 2.68 2.86 6.88
CA ASP A 21 2.87 4.21 7.38
C ASP A 21 2.87 5.19 6.20
N LEU A 22 1.68 5.70 5.85
CA LEU A 22 1.49 6.66 4.78
C LEU A 22 1.40 8.05 5.38
N CYS A 23 2.54 8.74 5.48
CA CYS A 23 2.64 10.08 6.05
C CYS A 23 2.14 11.16 5.08
N LEU A 24 1.73 12.31 5.63
CA LEU A 24 1.30 13.48 4.84
C LEU A 24 2.36 13.90 3.80
N ASP A 25 3.64 13.81 4.15
CA ASP A 25 4.73 14.14 3.22
C ASP A 25 4.75 13.22 2.00
N ASN A 26 4.49 11.91 2.17
CA ASN A 26 4.42 10.98 1.05
C ASN A 26 3.19 11.24 0.18
N ILE A 27 2.07 11.66 0.78
CA ILE A 27 0.87 12.05 0.03
C ILE A 27 1.17 13.27 -0.83
N ASN A 28 1.76 14.30 -0.24
CA ASN A 28 2.12 15.53 -0.96
C ASN A 28 3.11 15.23 -2.08
N GLU A 29 4.16 14.44 -1.81
CA GLU A 29 5.13 14.03 -2.82
C GLU A 29 4.47 13.29 -4.00
N ILE A 30 3.52 12.39 -3.74
CA ILE A 30 2.78 11.69 -4.80
C ILE A 30 1.92 12.65 -5.60
N ILE A 31 1.22 13.58 -4.96
CA ILE A 31 0.34 14.55 -5.62
C ILE A 31 1.17 15.51 -6.49
N ASP A 32 2.23 16.09 -5.93
CA ASP A 32 3.08 17.09 -6.59
C ASP A 32 3.82 16.52 -7.80
N ASN A 33 4.14 15.22 -7.77
CA ASN A 33 4.81 14.53 -8.87
C ASN A 33 3.85 13.79 -9.82
N SER A 34 2.53 13.95 -9.65
CA SER A 34 1.54 13.34 -10.54
C SER A 34 0.91 14.40 -11.45
N PRO A 35 0.87 14.19 -12.78
CA PRO A 35 0.30 15.16 -13.73
C PRO A 35 -1.23 15.31 -13.64
N GLY A 36 -1.89 14.63 -12.70
CA GLY A 36 -3.32 14.72 -12.45
C GLY A 36 -3.82 13.70 -11.43
N ALA A 37 -5.08 13.83 -11.04
CA ALA A 37 -5.70 13.01 -9.99
C ALA A 37 -5.66 11.50 -10.30
N ILE A 38 -5.85 11.11 -11.57
CA ILE A 38 -5.80 9.69 -11.97
C ILE A 38 -4.38 9.13 -11.78
N SER A 39 -3.36 9.86 -12.20
CA SER A 39 -1.96 9.48 -12.00
C SER A 39 -1.59 9.43 -10.52
N ALA A 40 -2.10 10.35 -9.70
CA ALA A 40 -1.90 10.35 -8.25
C ALA A 40 -2.49 9.10 -7.59
N VAL A 41 -3.69 8.67 -8.01
CA VAL A 41 -4.30 7.42 -7.53
C VAL A 41 -3.45 6.21 -7.93
N CYS A 42 -2.96 6.16 -9.18
CA CYS A 42 -2.09 5.06 -9.62
C CYS A 42 -0.76 5.03 -8.85
N ASN A 43 -0.13 6.18 -8.64
CA ASN A 43 1.11 6.30 -7.88
C ASN A 43 0.91 5.94 -6.40
N GLY A 44 -0.22 6.35 -5.79
CA GLY A 44 -0.61 5.94 -4.44
C GLY A 44 -0.79 4.43 -4.30
N PHE A 45 -1.45 3.80 -5.28
CA PHE A 45 -1.58 2.34 -5.30
C PHE A 45 -0.22 1.63 -5.42
N LEU A 46 0.65 2.10 -6.33
CA LEU A 46 2.01 1.58 -6.50
C LEU A 46 2.84 1.72 -5.22
N PHE A 47 2.77 2.88 -4.57
CA PHE A 47 3.46 3.12 -3.30
C PHE A 47 2.98 2.16 -2.21
N GLY A 48 1.66 1.97 -2.06
CA GLY A 48 1.09 0.98 -1.16
C GLY A 48 1.57 -0.44 -1.48
N TYR A 49 1.59 -0.85 -2.75
CA TYR A 49 2.10 -2.15 -3.17
C TYR A 49 3.57 -2.37 -2.79
N LEU A 50 4.43 -1.35 -2.96
CA LEU A 50 5.83 -1.40 -2.58
C LEU A 50 6.03 -1.53 -1.06
N GLN A 51 5.22 -0.85 -0.26
CA GLN A 51 5.22 -1.01 1.19
C GLN A 51 4.84 -2.44 1.59
N GLY A 52 3.85 -3.03 0.92
CA GLY A 52 3.45 -4.42 1.15
C GLY A 52 4.57 -5.41 0.89
N ILE A 53 5.26 -5.27 -0.24
CA ILE A 53 6.45 -6.08 -0.56
C ILE A 53 7.53 -5.91 0.52
N LYS A 54 7.78 -4.67 0.98
CA LYS A 54 8.78 -4.41 2.03
C LYS A 54 8.38 -5.07 3.36
N ALA A 55 7.11 -5.00 3.74
CA ALA A 55 6.58 -5.62 4.94
C ALA A 55 6.67 -7.15 4.88
N GLU A 56 6.32 -7.77 3.75
CA GLU A 56 6.46 -9.22 3.53
C GLU A 56 7.92 -9.66 3.60
N LYS A 57 8.84 -8.91 2.96
CA LYS A 57 10.29 -9.17 3.06
C LYS A 57 10.80 -9.03 4.50
N SER A 58 10.30 -8.05 5.26
CA SER A 58 10.68 -7.88 6.67
C SER A 58 10.16 -9.03 7.55
N LYS A 59 8.93 -9.50 7.31
CA LYS A 59 8.38 -10.68 7.98
C LYS A 59 9.21 -11.93 7.65
N SER A 60 9.61 -12.09 6.39
CA SER A 60 10.48 -13.20 5.96
C SER A 60 11.86 -13.19 6.66
N LYS A 61 12.42 -12.01 6.94
CA LYS A 61 13.66 -11.88 7.74
C LYS A 61 13.47 -12.18 9.23
N ASN A 62 12.28 -11.95 9.79
CA ASN A 62 11.98 -12.20 11.20
C ASN A 62 11.57 -13.67 11.49
N ILE A 63 11.12 -14.43 10.49
CA ILE A 63 10.86 -15.87 10.65
C ILE A 63 12.17 -16.66 10.95
N CYS A 64 13.33 -16.13 10.56
CA CYS A 64 14.64 -16.72 10.87
C CYS A 64 15.24 -16.25 12.23
N LYS A 65 14.59 -15.32 12.94
CA LYS A 65 15.07 -14.83 14.25
C LYS A 65 14.29 -15.32 15.47
N THR A 66 13.34 -16.24 15.33
CA THR A 66 12.82 -17.00 16.47
C THR A 66 13.71 -18.21 16.75
N ILE A 67 14.93 -17.93 17.19
CA ILE A 67 15.65 -18.75 18.16
C ILE A 67 16.19 -17.74 19.17
N ILE A 68 15.46 -17.59 20.28
CA ILE A 68 15.89 -17.57 21.69
C ILE A 68 14.61 -17.35 22.50
#